data_AF-A0A1A0X1N2-F1
#
_entry.id   AF-A0A1A0X1N2-F1
#
_cell.length_a   1.000
_cell.length_b   1.000
_cell.length_c   1.000
_cell.angle_alpha   90.00
_cell.angle_beta   90.00
_cell.angle_gamma   90.00
#
_symmetry.space_group_name_H-M   'P 1'
#
loop_
_entity.id
_entity.type
_entity.pdbx_description
1 polymer ?
#
loop_
_entity_poly.entity_id
_entity_poly.type
_entity_poly.pdbx_seq_one_letter_code
_entity_poly.pdbx_strand_id
1 'polypeptide(L)'
;MTPTPTVDPGAKSPVDIPGPLDEPCRYGVYTGIELDLQAADAVPQAARLGLEPPRFCGQCGRRMVVQVRPDGWDARCSRHGVVDSSQLGRR
;
A
#
# COMPACT_ATOMS: atom_id res chain seq x y z
N MET A 1 26.03 -21.46 36.43
CA MET A 1 25.88 -21.45 34.97
C MET A 1 24.50 -20.93 34.67
N THR A 2 24.38 -19.63 34.43
CA THR A 2 23.10 -18.95 34.16
C THR A 2 22.72 -19.24 32.71
N PRO A 3 21.50 -19.70 32.39
CA PRO A 3 21.12 -19.88 31.00
C PRO A 3 21.05 -18.53 30.30
N THR A 4 21.71 -18.43 29.16
CA THR A 4 21.62 -17.29 28.24
C THR A 4 20.17 -17.14 27.77
N PRO A 5 19.57 -15.95 27.79
CA PRO A 5 18.26 -15.75 27.19
C PRO A 5 18.35 -15.97 25.67
N THR A 6 17.58 -16.92 25.16
CA THR A 6 17.35 -17.13 23.73
C THR A 6 16.65 -15.92 23.17
N VAL A 7 17.31 -15.17 22.28
CA VAL A 7 16.65 -14.10 21.53
C VAL A 7 15.82 -14.75 20.43
N ASP A 8 14.50 -14.64 20.55
CA ASP A 8 13.57 -15.01 19.47
C ASP A 8 13.79 -14.10 18.26
N PRO A 9 14.12 -14.64 17.07
CA PRO A 9 14.30 -13.85 15.84
C PRO A 9 12.97 -13.30 15.29
N GLY A 10 11.85 -13.54 15.97
CA GLY A 10 10.49 -13.21 15.54
C GLY A 10 9.88 -11.96 16.19
N ALA A 11 10.60 -11.24 17.05
CA ALA A 11 10.09 -10.02 17.66
C ALA A 11 9.98 -8.89 16.62
N LYS A 12 8.84 -8.83 15.92
CA LYS A 12 8.46 -7.67 15.11
C LYS A 12 8.31 -6.46 16.04
N SER A 13 9.09 -5.42 15.79
CA SER A 13 9.04 -4.15 16.53
C SER A 13 7.60 -3.63 16.64
N PRO A 14 7.20 -3.00 17.76
CA PRO A 14 5.81 -2.62 18.07
C PRO A 14 5.33 -1.37 17.31
N VAL A 15 5.86 -1.11 16.12
CA VAL A 15 5.39 -0.02 15.29
C VAL A 15 4.32 -0.60 14.38
N ASP A 16 3.06 -0.31 14.69
CA ASP A 16 1.93 -0.54 13.79
C ASP A 16 2.11 0.35 12.56
N ILE A 17 2.86 -0.14 11.58
CA ILE A 17 3.06 0.54 10.30
C ILE A 17 1.80 0.27 9.47
N PRO A 18 1.03 1.31 9.08
CA PRO A 18 -0.15 1.12 8.25
C PRO A 18 0.23 0.56 6.89
N GLY A 19 -0.65 -0.26 6.33
CA GLY A 19 -0.57 -0.79 4.98
C GLY A 19 -0.66 0.32 3.92
N PRO A 20 -0.29 0.04 2.66
CA PRO A 20 -0.16 1.08 1.65
C PRO A 20 -1.48 1.75 1.27
N LEU A 21 -2.62 1.08 1.50
CA LEU A 21 -3.97 1.55 1.17
C LEU A 21 -4.88 1.63 2.41
N ASP A 22 -4.34 1.46 3.61
CA ASP A 22 -5.13 1.59 4.84
C ASP A 22 -5.70 3.01 4.93
N GLU A 23 -6.92 3.14 5.44
CA GLU A 23 -7.55 4.44 5.66
C GLU A 23 -7.14 5.02 7.03
N PRO A 24 -6.99 6.35 7.14
CA PRO A 24 -7.11 7.34 6.07
C PRO A 24 -5.86 7.40 5.18
N CYS A 25 -6.06 7.50 3.86
CA CYS A 25 -4.97 7.81 2.93
C CYS A 25 -4.63 9.31 2.99
N ARG A 26 -3.34 9.64 2.92
CA ARG A 26 -2.83 11.01 2.80
C ARG A 26 -2.56 11.42 1.35
N TYR A 27 -2.23 10.46 0.51
CA TYR A 27 -1.90 10.65 -0.91
C TYR A 27 -2.89 9.91 -1.81
N GLY A 28 -3.16 10.48 -2.98
CA GLY A 28 -3.94 9.83 -4.02
C GLY A 28 -3.21 8.60 -4.57
N VAL A 29 -3.83 7.43 -4.47
CA VAL A 29 -3.20 6.14 -4.83
C VAL A 29 -2.93 5.97 -6.33
N TYR A 30 -3.51 6.83 -7.17
CA TYR A 30 -3.33 6.86 -8.61
C TYR A 30 -2.47 8.02 -9.12
N THR A 31 -2.24 9.04 -8.30
CA THR A 31 -1.60 10.30 -8.70
C THR A 31 -0.30 10.57 -7.93
N GLY A 32 -0.21 10.09 -6.68
CA GLY A 32 0.86 10.41 -5.75
C GLY A 32 0.78 11.81 -5.13
N ILE A 33 -0.29 12.56 -5.39
CA ILE A 33 -0.49 13.93 -4.89
C ILE A 33 -1.15 13.86 -3.50
N GLU A 34 -0.78 14.74 -2.56
CA GLU A 34 -1.50 14.86 -1.28
C GLU A 34 -2.98 15.16 -1.54
N LEU A 35 -3.88 14.46 -0.84
CA LEU A 35 -5.31 14.53 -1.14
C LEU A 35 -5.86 15.96 -1.02
N ASP A 36 -5.36 16.74 -0.07
CA ASP A 36 -5.75 18.15 0.15
C ASP A 36 -5.33 19.08 -1.01
N LEU A 37 -4.37 18.65 -1.83
CA LEU A 37 -3.83 19.42 -2.96
C LEU A 37 -4.26 18.85 -4.31
N GLN A 38 -4.96 17.73 -4.32
CA GLN A 38 -5.31 17.02 -5.55
C GLN A 38 -6.48 17.69 -6.25
N ALA A 39 -6.31 18.03 -7.53
CA ALA A 39 -7.42 18.50 -8.37
C ALA A 39 -8.47 17.40 -8.56
N ALA A 40 -9.75 17.78 -8.65
CA ALA A 40 -10.88 16.85 -8.71
C ALA A 40 -10.83 15.91 -9.93
N ASP A 41 -10.20 16.35 -11.02
CA ASP A 41 -10.05 15.62 -12.29
C ASP A 41 -8.68 14.96 -12.45
N ALA A 42 -7.80 15.03 -11.44
CA ALA A 42 -6.44 14.49 -11.52
C ALA A 42 -6.39 12.95 -11.62
N VAL A 43 -7.44 12.25 -11.19
CA VAL A 43 -7.51 10.78 -11.25
C VAL A 43 -7.77 10.32 -12.69
N PRO A 44 -6.89 9.49 -13.28
CA PRO A 44 -7.08 8.99 -14.64
C PRO A 44 -8.41 8.25 -14.83
N GLN A 45 -9.03 8.38 -16.00
CA GLN A 45 -10.32 7.75 -16.29
C GLN A 45 -10.29 6.22 -16.10
N ALA A 46 -9.22 5.55 -16.53
CA ALA A 46 -9.07 4.10 -16.36
C ALA A 46 -9.08 3.69 -14.86
N ALA A 47 -8.47 4.49 -13.98
CA ALA A 47 -8.52 4.26 -12.53
C ALA A 47 -9.92 4.48 -11.95
N ARG A 48 -10.66 5.49 -12.42
CA ARG A 48 -12.07 5.72 -12.03
C ARG A 48 -12.98 4.56 -12.45
N LEU A 49 -12.64 3.88 -13.55
CA LEU A 49 -13.32 2.68 -14.03
C LEU A 49 -12.84 1.39 -13.34
N GLY A 50 -11.88 1.46 -12.42
CA GLY A 50 -11.33 0.29 -11.72
C GLY A 50 -10.43 -0.60 -12.60
N LEU A 51 -9.98 -0.12 -13.76
CA LEU A 51 -9.16 -0.86 -14.71
C LEU A 51 -7.66 -0.78 -14.41
N GLU A 52 -7.27 0.07 -13.46
CA GLU A 52 -5.87 0.32 -13.12
C GLU A 52 -5.60 -0.05 -11.66
N PRO A 53 -4.52 -0.79 -11.37
CA PRO A 53 -4.06 -0.97 -10.00
C PRO A 53 -3.53 0.37 -9.41
N PRO A 54 -3.56 0.54 -8.08
CA PRO A 54 -2.96 1.68 -7.42
C PRO A 54 -1.45 1.70 -7.65
N ARG A 55 -0.92 2.86 -8.04
CA ARG A 55 0.50 3.04 -8.39
C ARG A 55 1.30 3.73 -7.31
N PHE A 56 0.64 4.36 -6.36
CA PHE A 56 1.27 5.13 -5.28
C PHE A 56 0.73 4.70 -3.93
N CYS A 57 1.61 4.69 -2.94
CA CYS A 57 1.24 4.39 -1.56
C CYS A 57 0.41 5.55 -0.99
N GLY A 58 -0.79 5.24 -0.49
CA GLY A 58 -1.68 6.22 0.14
C GLY A 58 -1.11 6.84 1.41
N GLN A 59 -0.13 6.20 2.05
CA GLN A 59 0.49 6.69 3.28
C GLN A 59 1.67 7.66 3.06
N CYS A 60 2.48 7.47 2.01
CA CYS A 60 3.68 8.31 1.79
C CYS A 60 3.93 8.80 0.35
N GLY A 61 3.00 8.57 -0.57
CA GLY A 61 3.08 9.07 -1.95
C GLY A 61 4.16 8.42 -2.81
N ARG A 62 4.93 7.46 -2.28
CA ARG A 62 5.95 6.74 -3.06
C ARG A 62 5.29 5.89 -4.14
N ARG A 63 5.86 5.91 -5.35
CA ARG A 63 5.51 4.96 -6.40
C ARG A 63 5.80 3.54 -5.94
N MET A 64 4.80 2.68 -6.05
CA MET A 64 4.88 1.27 -5.69
C MET A 64 5.40 0.45 -6.86
N VAL A 65 6.00 -0.70 -6.58
CA VAL A 65 6.21 -1.74 -7.58
C VAL A 65 4.91 -2.50 -7.72
N VAL A 66 4.32 -2.52 -8.90
CA VAL A 66 3.05 -3.17 -9.19
C VAL A 66 3.29 -4.35 -10.10
N GLN A 67 2.73 -5.50 -9.73
CA GLN A 67 2.70 -6.69 -10.57
C GLN A 67 1.26 -7.04 -10.89
N VAL A 68 0.94 -7.09 -12.17
CA VAL A 68 -0.38 -7.50 -12.67
C VAL A 68 -0.33 -8.97 -13.07
N ARG A 69 -1.36 -9.71 -12.68
CA ARG A 69 -1.57 -11.14 -12.96
C ARG A 69 -2.95 -11.32 -13.58
N PRO A 70 -3.24 -12.44 -14.26
CA PRO A 70 -4.57 -12.69 -14.82
C PRO A 70 -5.71 -12.67 -13.79
N ASP A 71 -5.41 -13.03 -12.54
CA ASP A 71 -6.36 -13.15 -11.43
C ASP A 71 -6.38 -11.93 -10.48
N GLY A 72 -5.55 -10.91 -10.74
CA GLY A 72 -5.45 -9.75 -9.87
C GLY A 72 -4.12 -9.01 -9.96
N TRP A 73 -3.73 -8.36 -8.87
CA TRP A 73 -2.47 -7.63 -8.80
C TRP A 73 -1.97 -7.54 -7.37
N ASP A 74 -0.66 -7.37 -7.21
CA ASP A 74 -0.04 -6.93 -5.96
C ASP A 74 0.71 -5.62 -6.17
N ALA A 75 0.76 -4.80 -5.12
CA ALA A 75 1.49 -3.55 -5.12
C ALA A 75 2.32 -3.40 -3.84
N ARG A 76 3.61 -3.11 -4.02
CA ARG A 76 4.59 -3.02 -2.93
C ARG A 76 5.11 -1.61 -2.73
N CYS A 77 4.89 -1.08 -1.53
CA CYS A 77 5.61 0.07 -1.00
C CYS A 77 6.86 -0.39 -0.22
N SER A 78 7.99 0.29 -0.39
CA SER A 78 9.20 -0.02 0.37
C SER A 78 9.10 0.28 1.87
N ARG A 79 8.11 1.08 2.30
CA ARG A 79 7.92 1.50 3.71
C ARG A 79 6.68 0.88 4.35
N HIS A 80 5.57 0.81 3.62
CA HIS A 80 4.25 0.42 4.15
C HIS A 80 3.86 -1.01 3.77
N GLY A 81 4.76 -1.77 3.15
CA GLY A 81 4.52 -3.18 2.84
C GLY A 81 3.80 -3.42 1.52
N VAL A 82 3.05 -4.52 1.46
CA VAL A 82 2.42 -5.05 0.24
C VAL A 82 0.91 -5.07 0.44
N VAL A 83 0.17 -4.78 -0.63
CA VAL A 83 -1.26 -5.02 -0.73
C VAL A 83 -1.54 -5.91 -1.93
N ASP A 84 -2.48 -6.83 -1.78
CA ASP A 84 -2.95 -7.69 -2.86
C ASP A 84 -4.43 -7.44 -3.16
N SER A 85 -4.82 -7.48 -4.43
CA SER A 85 -6.20 -7.25 -4.86
C SER A 85 -7.21 -8.19 -4.19
N SER A 86 -6.81 -9.40 -3.81
CA SER A 86 -7.67 -10.34 -3.08
C SER A 86 -8.09 -9.85 -1.70
N GLN A 87 -7.29 -8.97 -1.07
CA GLN A 87 -7.56 -8.39 0.25
C GLN A 87 -8.57 -7.23 0.18
N LEU A 88 -8.72 -6.61 -1.01
CA LEU A 88 -9.58 -5.45 -1.24
C LEU A 88 -11.06 -5.82 -1.51
N GLY A 89 -11.38 -7.11 -1.47
CA GLY A 89 -12.76 -7.59 -1.26
C GLY A 89 -13.81 -6.98 -2.19
N ARG A 90 -13.63 -7.12 -3.51
CA ARG A 90 -14.74 -7.04 -4.48
C ARG A 90 -14.56 -8.15 -5.52
N ARG A 91 -15.24 -9.27 -5.29
CA ARG A 91 -15.65 -10.21 -6.34
C ARG A 91 -17.12 -9.96 -6.62
#